data_AF-A0A8X6GVF9-F1
#
_entry.id   AF-A0A8X6GVF9-F1
#
_cell.length_a   1.000
_cell.length_b   1.000
_cell.length_c   1.000
_cell.angle_alpha   90.00
_cell.angle_beta   90.00
_cell.angle_gamma   90.00
#
_symmetry.space_group_name_H-M   'P 1'
#
loop_
_entity.id
_entity.type
_entity.pdbx_description
1 polymer ?
#
loop_
_entity_poly.entity_id
_entity_poly.type
_entity_poly.pdbx_seq_one_letter_code
_entity_poly.pdbx_strand_id
1 'polypeptide(L)'
;MKAIRDSATRVELRELVSELQDDISELQVSLRSREVLQEGLEDELEKVKKDLKDAQKELKHKEDRLQLEMDKGRHEKETLQKEIDTQKNRATVAETQLSQMSKHSGASLDHTRKIHELNLEKEDAERKARAAEEALEKKIQRLRDTQEKLNTTNALKEDMARSNRLLQSQKADLEKEVDEQRSLLVKAEAKAAELRSQIDKTDRDLTSLRKEYDQLRNELEDERSRLKQSTDKRQTEINSSWNRERDDMRRTINDLKNRIEQLQHQVTENEKMFIEKESRLREEFKRKKENAVREAREKGEAALELAREDEKIAKNKVQELADKLEKLENSLRESAEKSRKIASEHRREKEEWRKERDNLESEIHAEVKKREKSERDSEQLLKQKEEEVLLSKERVVAIEREQRRMQMQLEEVDSLQQKVKLMEQDADRMKDEYDHLTAKVSVSFAARENCSKV
;
A
#
# COMPACT_ATOMS: atom_id res chain seq x y z
N MET A 1 -26.31 15.99 80.63
CA MET A 1 -25.20 16.04 79.65
C MET A 1 -25.49 15.09 78.50
N LYS A 2 -25.72 15.59 77.28
CA LYS A 2 -25.71 14.76 76.07
C LYS A 2 -24.31 14.12 75.93
N ALA A 3 -24.26 12.83 75.66
CA ALA A 3 -23.02 12.13 75.31
C ALA A 3 -22.53 12.67 73.96
N ILE A 4 -21.31 13.18 73.93
CA ILE A 4 -20.64 13.60 72.69
C ILE A 4 -20.29 12.32 71.94
N ARG A 5 -20.78 12.17 70.72
CA ARG A 5 -20.36 11.07 69.83
C ARG A 5 -19.08 11.52 69.14
N ASP A 6 -18.13 10.61 68.94
CA ASP A 6 -16.90 10.87 68.17
C ASP A 6 -17.16 11.33 66.72
N SER A 7 -18.42 11.21 66.26
CA SER A 7 -18.89 11.65 64.95
C SER A 7 -19.52 13.04 64.93
N ALA A 8 -19.42 13.84 65.99
CA ALA A 8 -20.02 15.16 66.05
C ALA A 8 -19.41 16.11 65.01
N THR A 9 -20.25 16.77 64.23
CA THR A 9 -19.84 17.70 63.19
C THR A 9 -19.31 19.01 63.81
N ARG A 10 -18.50 19.75 63.05
CA ARG A 10 -17.97 21.07 63.48
C ARG A 10 -19.06 22.02 63.95
N VAL A 11 -20.23 22.00 63.32
CA VAL A 11 -21.37 22.85 63.70
C VAL A 11 -21.93 22.42 65.04
N GLU A 12 -22.17 21.12 65.23
CA GLU A 12 -22.64 20.56 66.50
C GLU A 12 -21.65 20.83 67.65
N LEU A 13 -20.34 20.73 67.40
CA LEU A 13 -19.32 21.07 68.41
C LEU A 13 -19.34 22.56 68.78
N ARG A 14 -19.56 23.46 67.82
CA ARG A 14 -19.68 24.91 68.08
C ARG A 14 -20.92 25.24 68.89
N GLU A 15 -22.05 24.61 68.57
CA GLU A 15 -23.29 24.74 69.34
C GLU A 15 -23.10 24.23 70.78
N LEU A 16 -22.48 23.06 70.97
CA LEU A 16 -22.14 22.53 72.29
C LEU A 16 -21.20 23.44 73.09
N VAL A 17 -20.21 24.06 72.43
CA VAL A 17 -19.34 25.05 73.08
C VAL A 17 -20.11 26.31 73.48
N SER A 18 -21.07 26.75 72.67
CA SER A 18 -21.94 27.88 72.99
C SER A 18 -22.82 27.56 74.19
N GLU A 19 -23.52 26.41 74.18
CA GLU A 19 -24.34 25.95 75.31
C GLU A 19 -23.51 25.85 76.59
N LEU A 20 -22.29 25.30 76.53
CA LEU A 20 -21.41 25.22 77.69
C LEU A 20 -20.88 26.59 78.15
N GLN A 21 -20.71 27.56 77.24
CA GLN A 21 -20.33 28.92 77.62
C GLN A 21 -21.47 29.63 78.35
N ASP A 22 -22.71 29.41 77.92
CA ASP A 22 -23.90 29.91 78.60
C ASP A 22 -24.01 29.27 79.99
N ASP A 23 -23.87 27.94 80.09
CA ASP A 23 -23.85 27.22 81.38
C ASP A 23 -22.72 27.72 82.30
N ILE A 24 -21.51 27.94 81.78
CA ILE A 24 -20.39 28.52 82.54
C ILE A 24 -20.74 29.93 83.03
N SER A 25 -21.36 30.75 82.18
CA SER A 25 -21.75 32.12 82.53
C SER A 25 -22.81 32.12 83.64
N GLU A 26 -23.82 31.26 83.53
CA GLU A 26 -24.84 31.09 84.57
C GLU A 26 -24.23 30.59 85.88
N LEU A 27 -23.34 29.59 85.82
CA LEU A 27 -22.62 29.08 86.99
C LEU A 27 -21.72 30.14 87.63
N GLN A 28 -21.04 30.97 86.84
CA GLN A 28 -20.22 32.07 87.35
C GLN A 28 -21.07 33.16 88.03
N VAL A 29 -22.22 33.50 87.45
CA VAL A 29 -23.17 34.46 88.07
C VAL A 29 -23.73 33.87 89.37
N SER A 30 -24.15 32.61 89.36
CA SER A 30 -24.63 31.90 90.55
C SER A 30 -23.55 31.83 91.63
N LEU A 31 -22.31 31.46 91.25
CA LEU A 31 -21.18 31.39 92.17
C LEU A 31 -20.89 32.76 92.78
N ARG A 32 -20.80 33.82 91.98
CA ARG A 32 -20.60 35.18 92.50
C ARG A 32 -21.73 35.63 93.40
N SER A 33 -22.98 35.34 93.05
CA SER A 33 -24.13 35.66 93.91
C SER A 33 -24.04 34.94 95.25
N ARG A 34 -23.58 33.68 95.26
CA ARG A 34 -23.36 32.91 96.49
C ARG A 34 -22.16 33.40 97.28
N GLU A 35 -21.07 33.77 96.62
CA GLU A 35 -19.88 34.33 97.26
C GLU A 35 -20.20 35.67 97.92
N VAL A 36 -20.96 36.54 97.26
CA VAL A 36 -21.44 37.81 97.86
C VAL A 36 -22.38 37.55 99.05
N LEU A 37 -23.28 36.58 98.94
CA LEU A 37 -24.12 36.18 100.08
C LEU A 37 -23.29 35.59 101.22
N GLN A 38 -22.28 34.77 100.91
CA GLN A 38 -21.37 34.20 101.90
C GLN A 38 -20.56 35.31 102.59
N GLU A 39 -19.99 36.25 101.84
CA GLU A 39 -19.23 37.39 102.38
C GLU A 39 -20.11 38.26 103.28
N GLY A 40 -21.33 38.59 102.84
CA GLY A 40 -22.30 39.32 103.67
C GLY A 40 -22.70 38.56 104.94
N LEU A 41 -22.92 37.25 104.85
CA LEU A 41 -23.21 36.41 106.01
C LEU A 41 -21.99 36.24 106.92
N GLU A 42 -20.78 36.23 106.39
CA GLU A 42 -19.54 36.17 107.17
C GLU A 42 -19.32 37.45 107.96
N ASP A 43 -19.53 38.61 107.34
CA ASP A 43 -19.50 39.92 108.00
C ASP A 43 -20.57 40.02 109.10
N GLU A 44 -21.80 39.61 108.80
CA GLU A 44 -22.88 39.55 109.79
C GLU A 44 -22.55 38.57 110.92
N LEU A 45 -22.01 37.40 110.61
CA LEU A 45 -21.63 36.39 111.59
C LEU A 45 -20.44 36.86 112.45
N GLU A 46 -19.49 37.60 111.90
CA GLU A 46 -18.38 38.19 112.65
C GLU A 46 -18.85 39.31 113.59
N LYS A 47 -19.76 40.16 113.10
CA LYS A 47 -20.44 41.16 113.93
C LYS A 47 -21.26 40.51 115.05
N VAL A 48 -22.10 39.51 114.72
CA VAL A 48 -22.90 38.76 115.70
C VAL A 48 -22.00 37.99 116.67
N LYS A 49 -20.87 37.43 116.24
CA LYS A 49 -19.89 36.79 117.15
C LYS A 49 -19.30 37.78 118.13
N LYS A 50 -18.96 38.99 117.69
CA LYS A 50 -18.45 40.05 118.54
C LYS A 50 -19.50 40.50 119.56
N ASP A 51 -20.71 40.78 119.07
CA ASP A 51 -21.85 41.17 119.91
C ASP A 51 -22.23 40.05 120.90
N LEU A 52 -22.22 38.79 120.46
CA LEU A 52 -22.44 37.61 121.30
C LEU A 52 -21.35 37.48 122.36
N LYS A 53 -20.07 37.69 122.01
CA LYS A 53 -18.95 37.61 122.95
C LYS A 53 -19.05 38.69 124.02
N ASP A 54 -19.45 39.91 123.64
CA ASP A 54 -19.61 41.01 124.58
C ASP A 54 -20.88 40.83 125.43
N ALA A 55 -21.98 40.39 124.85
CA ALA A 55 -23.20 39.99 125.57
C ALA A 55 -22.93 38.83 126.53
N GLN A 56 -22.15 37.82 126.16
CA GLN A 56 -21.76 36.71 127.04
C GLN A 56 -20.90 37.17 128.22
N LYS A 57 -19.98 38.12 128.01
CA LYS A 57 -19.21 38.71 129.11
C LYS A 57 -20.12 39.49 130.05
N GLU A 58 -21.04 40.29 129.53
CA GLU A 58 -22.02 41.02 130.35
C GLU A 58 -22.94 40.09 131.11
N LEU A 59 -23.44 39.02 130.46
CA LEU A 59 -24.29 38.02 131.08
C LEU A 59 -23.54 37.29 132.19
N LYS A 60 -22.29 36.88 131.95
CA LYS A 60 -21.45 36.25 132.96
C LYS A 60 -21.20 37.19 134.14
N HIS A 61 -20.93 38.47 133.89
CA HIS A 61 -20.74 39.44 134.95
C HIS A 61 -22.03 39.68 135.77
N LYS A 62 -23.20 39.69 135.11
CA LYS A 62 -24.51 39.75 135.77
C LYS A 62 -24.80 38.48 136.58
N GLU A 63 -24.50 37.30 136.05
CA GLU A 63 -24.61 36.00 136.70
C GLU A 63 -23.74 35.96 137.98
N ASP A 64 -22.45 36.30 137.87
CA ASP A 64 -21.51 36.35 138.98
C ASP A 64 -21.97 37.35 140.06
N ARG A 65 -22.51 38.51 139.65
CA ARG A 65 -23.06 39.52 140.57
C ARG A 65 -24.31 39.03 141.28
N LEU A 66 -25.28 38.46 140.56
CA LEU A 66 -26.52 37.94 141.15
C LEU A 66 -26.23 36.75 142.07
N GLN A 67 -25.27 35.90 141.72
CA GLN A 67 -24.80 34.80 142.55
C GLN A 67 -24.19 35.32 143.86
N LEU A 68 -23.34 36.35 143.79
CA LEU A 68 -22.79 36.99 144.98
C LEU A 68 -23.87 37.66 145.85
N GLU A 69 -24.86 38.32 145.24
CA GLU A 69 -26.00 38.92 145.94
C GLU A 69 -26.87 37.86 146.62
N MET A 70 -27.08 36.70 145.96
CA MET A 70 -27.75 35.54 146.55
C MET A 70 -27.00 34.98 147.75
N ASP A 71 -25.68 34.78 147.63
CA ASP A 71 -24.87 34.23 148.72
C ASP A 71 -24.86 35.17 149.92
N LYS A 72 -24.68 36.49 149.70
CA LYS A 72 -24.81 37.51 150.75
C LYS A 72 -26.19 37.51 151.39
N GLY A 73 -27.25 37.48 150.56
CA GLY A 73 -28.62 37.44 151.04
C GLY A 73 -28.93 36.19 151.87
N ARG A 74 -28.36 35.02 151.53
CA ARG A 74 -28.48 33.79 152.35
C ARG A 74 -27.81 33.94 153.71
N HIS A 75 -26.60 34.49 153.77
CA HIS A 75 -25.88 34.72 155.02
C HIS A 75 -26.63 35.71 155.93
N GLU A 76 -27.15 36.80 155.35
CA GLU A 76 -27.96 37.78 156.08
C GLU A 76 -29.29 37.19 156.56
N LYS A 77 -29.95 36.36 155.75
CA LYS A 77 -31.16 35.62 156.13
C LYS A 77 -30.88 34.72 157.34
N GLU A 78 -29.80 33.94 157.31
CA GLU A 78 -29.39 33.08 158.42
C GLU A 78 -29.05 33.89 159.69
N THR A 79 -28.44 35.07 159.53
CA THR A 79 -28.10 35.95 160.65
C THR A 79 -29.37 36.53 161.29
N LEU A 80 -30.31 37.02 160.49
CA LEU A 80 -31.60 37.51 160.96
C LEU A 80 -32.42 36.40 161.62
N GLN A 81 -32.37 35.17 161.09
CA GLN A 81 -33.02 34.02 161.70
C GLN A 81 -32.46 33.73 163.11
N LYS A 82 -31.12 33.73 163.27
CA LYS A 82 -30.47 33.55 164.58
C LYS A 82 -30.81 34.69 165.56
N GLU A 83 -30.93 35.92 165.08
CA GLU A 83 -31.33 37.07 165.89
C GLU A 83 -32.78 36.94 166.36
N ILE A 84 -33.71 36.55 165.48
CA ILE A 84 -35.11 36.26 165.84
C ILE A 84 -35.17 35.18 166.92
N ASP A 85 -34.44 34.07 166.73
CA ASP A 85 -34.41 32.97 167.71
C ASP A 85 -33.85 33.44 169.06
N THR A 86 -32.81 34.27 169.06
CA THR A 86 -32.20 34.84 170.27
C THR A 86 -33.17 35.78 171.01
N GLN A 87 -33.85 36.67 170.29
CA GLN A 87 -34.80 37.60 170.89
C GLN A 87 -36.07 36.89 171.38
N LYS A 88 -36.55 35.89 170.64
CA LYS A 88 -37.64 35.01 171.10
C LYS A 88 -37.27 34.28 172.37
N ASN A 89 -36.06 33.73 172.46
CA ASN A 89 -35.56 33.07 173.66
C ASN A 89 -35.44 34.05 174.85
N ARG A 90 -35.02 35.30 174.63
CA ARG A 90 -35.01 36.33 175.69
C ARG A 90 -36.41 36.66 176.17
N ALA A 91 -37.36 36.83 175.25
CA ALA A 91 -38.76 37.08 175.58
C ALA A 91 -39.38 35.91 176.36
N THR A 92 -39.12 34.65 175.98
CA THR A 92 -39.63 33.47 176.70
C THR A 92 -38.99 33.30 178.07
N VAL A 93 -37.70 33.60 178.23
CA VAL A 93 -37.03 33.61 179.54
C VAL A 93 -37.62 34.68 180.45
N ALA A 94 -37.80 35.91 179.95
CA ALA A 94 -38.45 36.99 180.70
C ALA A 94 -39.90 36.63 181.07
N GLU A 95 -40.67 36.02 180.15
CA GLU A 95 -42.02 35.54 180.39
C GLU A 95 -42.09 34.39 181.41
N THR A 96 -41.10 33.48 181.40
CA THR A 96 -40.99 32.40 182.36
C THR A 96 -40.66 32.94 183.76
N GLN A 97 -39.76 33.92 183.85
CA GLN A 97 -39.44 34.61 185.11
C GLN A 97 -40.64 35.41 185.64
N LEU A 98 -41.36 36.12 184.77
CA LEU A 98 -42.63 36.78 185.10
C LEU A 98 -43.67 35.78 185.62
N SER A 99 -43.79 34.60 184.98
CA SER A 99 -44.71 33.54 185.39
C SER A 99 -44.31 32.90 186.73
N GLN A 100 -43.02 32.78 187.04
CA GLN A 100 -42.52 32.31 188.33
C GLN A 100 -42.75 33.35 189.44
N MET A 101 -42.49 34.62 189.17
CA MET A 101 -42.77 35.72 190.09
C MET A 101 -44.27 35.91 190.36
N SER A 102 -45.12 35.69 189.36
CA SER A 102 -46.58 35.71 189.51
C SER A 102 -47.11 34.59 190.42
N LYS A 103 -46.36 33.51 190.63
CA LYS A 103 -46.74 32.37 191.50
C LYS A 103 -46.25 32.52 192.95
N HIS A 104 -45.38 33.49 193.25
CA HIS A 104 -44.94 33.80 194.61
C HIS A 104 -45.66 35.08 195.08
N SER A 105 -46.81 34.92 195.72
CA SER A 105 -47.64 36.03 196.21
C SER A 105 -47.02 36.70 197.45
N GLY A 106 -46.13 37.66 197.21
CA GLY A 106 -45.61 38.58 198.24
C GLY A 106 -45.58 40.01 197.69
N ALA A 107 -46.53 40.84 198.12
CA ALA A 107 -46.66 42.24 197.69
C ALA A 107 -45.55 43.13 198.30
N SER A 108 -44.33 42.97 197.80
CA SER A 108 -43.20 43.89 198.04
C SER A 108 -43.03 44.84 196.85
N LEU A 109 -42.81 46.12 197.11
CA LEU A 109 -42.57 47.16 196.10
C LEU A 109 -41.41 46.80 195.14
N ASP A 110 -40.42 46.06 195.62
CA ASP A 110 -39.30 45.58 194.80
C ASP A 110 -39.71 44.48 193.82
N HIS A 111 -40.70 43.65 194.17
CA HIS A 111 -41.27 42.66 193.24
C HIS A 111 -42.03 43.37 192.11
N THR A 112 -42.77 44.43 192.40
CA THR A 112 -43.51 45.20 191.40
C THR A 112 -42.56 45.92 190.42
N ARG A 113 -41.45 46.48 190.91
CA ARG A 113 -40.42 47.07 190.02
C ARG A 113 -39.77 46.03 189.13
N LYS A 114 -39.41 44.87 189.67
CA LYS A 114 -38.80 43.80 188.87
C LYS A 114 -39.74 43.22 187.81
N ILE A 115 -41.03 43.09 188.13
CA ILE A 115 -42.07 42.72 187.15
C ILE A 115 -42.18 43.76 186.04
N HIS A 116 -42.14 45.06 186.37
CA HIS A 116 -42.18 46.12 185.36
C HIS A 116 -40.94 46.11 184.46
N GLU A 117 -39.74 45.92 185.02
CA GLU A 117 -38.50 45.76 184.26
C GLU A 117 -38.55 44.54 183.32
N LEU A 118 -38.98 43.38 183.81
CA LEU A 118 -39.08 42.17 183.00
C LEU A 118 -40.16 42.28 181.92
N ASN A 119 -41.25 43.02 182.16
CA ASN A 119 -42.25 43.32 181.13
C ASN A 119 -41.69 44.24 180.05
N LEU A 120 -40.93 45.27 180.42
CA LEU A 120 -40.25 46.14 179.47
C LEU A 120 -39.20 45.37 178.66
N GLU A 121 -38.46 44.46 179.29
CA GLU A 121 -37.49 43.59 178.61
C GLU A 121 -38.16 42.61 177.65
N LYS A 122 -39.29 42.00 178.06
CA LYS A 122 -40.10 41.14 177.19
C LYS A 122 -40.64 41.91 175.99
N GLU A 123 -41.26 43.07 176.21
CA GLU A 123 -41.80 43.90 175.13
C GLU A 123 -40.71 44.40 174.18
N ASP A 124 -39.53 44.78 174.71
CA ASP A 124 -38.40 45.21 173.89
C ASP A 124 -37.83 44.05 173.05
N ALA A 125 -37.70 42.87 173.65
CA ALA A 125 -37.28 41.66 172.94
C ALA A 125 -38.30 41.24 171.87
N GLU A 126 -39.60 41.30 172.15
CA GLU A 126 -40.67 41.03 171.17
C GLU A 126 -40.69 42.07 170.05
N ARG A 127 -40.52 43.36 170.36
CA ARG A 127 -40.42 44.42 169.34
C ARG A 127 -39.21 44.20 168.43
N LYS A 128 -38.06 43.84 169.00
CA LYS A 128 -36.84 43.51 168.23
C LYS A 128 -37.02 42.23 167.39
N ALA A 129 -37.68 41.20 167.93
CA ALA A 129 -38.00 39.99 167.19
C ALA A 129 -38.92 40.27 166.00
N ARG A 130 -40.00 41.04 166.20
CA ARG A 130 -40.92 41.44 165.10
C ARG A 130 -40.23 42.29 164.04
N ALA A 131 -39.39 43.25 164.44
CA ALA A 131 -38.61 44.05 163.50
C ALA A 131 -37.63 43.18 162.69
N ALA A 132 -37.01 42.18 163.33
CA ALA A 132 -36.14 41.22 162.65
C ALA A 132 -36.93 40.26 161.73
N GLU A 133 -38.15 39.86 162.09
CA GLU A 133 -39.06 39.07 161.25
C GLU A 133 -39.49 39.84 160.00
N GLU A 134 -39.91 41.12 160.14
CA GLU A 134 -40.24 41.96 158.99
C GLU A 134 -39.01 42.19 158.08
N ALA A 135 -37.81 42.32 158.66
CA ALA A 135 -36.58 42.41 157.90
C ALA A 135 -36.25 41.10 157.17
N LEU A 136 -36.49 39.95 157.81
CA LEU A 136 -36.31 38.63 157.23
C LEU A 136 -37.29 38.39 156.07
N GLU A 137 -38.56 38.73 156.22
CA GLU A 137 -39.59 38.62 155.16
C GLU A 137 -39.18 39.44 153.93
N LYS A 138 -38.76 40.70 154.13
CA LYS A 138 -38.23 41.57 153.06
C LYS A 138 -36.98 40.97 152.41
N LYS A 139 -36.10 40.31 153.17
CA LYS A 139 -34.91 39.63 152.62
C LYS A 139 -35.26 38.37 151.84
N ILE A 140 -36.22 37.57 152.31
CA ILE A 140 -36.73 36.40 151.59
C ILE A 140 -37.35 36.83 150.25
N GLN A 141 -38.15 37.90 150.24
CA GLN A 141 -38.72 38.39 148.99
C GLN A 141 -37.63 38.86 148.02
N ARG A 142 -36.65 39.64 148.48
CA ARG A 142 -35.51 40.05 147.65
C ARG A 142 -34.71 38.85 147.11
N LEU A 143 -34.53 37.80 147.92
CA LEU A 143 -33.86 36.57 147.48
C LEU A 143 -34.64 35.85 146.38
N ARG A 144 -35.98 35.78 146.48
CA ARG A 144 -36.84 35.24 145.42
C ARG A 144 -36.70 36.05 144.13
N ASP A 145 -36.78 37.37 144.22
CA ASP A 145 -36.63 38.25 143.04
C ASP A 145 -35.24 38.09 142.40
N THR A 146 -34.17 37.95 143.20
CA THR A 146 -32.82 37.68 142.67
C THR A 146 -32.69 36.30 142.03
N GLN A 147 -33.34 35.27 142.60
CA GLN A 147 -33.36 33.93 142.03
C GLN A 147 -34.10 33.90 140.69
N GLU A 148 -35.22 34.60 140.57
CA GLU A 148 -35.96 34.73 139.30
C GLU A 148 -35.13 35.45 138.23
N LYS A 149 -34.43 36.52 138.61
CA LYS A 149 -33.47 37.22 137.73
C LYS A 149 -32.31 36.30 137.29
N LEU A 150 -31.81 35.45 138.17
CA LEU A 150 -30.79 34.48 137.84
C LEU A 150 -31.31 33.41 136.87
N ASN A 151 -32.51 32.88 137.12
CA ASN A 151 -33.16 31.89 136.25
C ASN A 151 -33.41 32.43 134.83
N THR A 152 -33.90 33.68 134.72
CA THR A 152 -34.11 34.34 133.42
C THR A 152 -32.79 34.59 132.69
N THR A 153 -31.73 34.96 133.40
CA THR A 153 -30.37 35.11 132.84
C THR A 153 -29.85 33.77 132.30
N ASN A 154 -30.06 32.68 133.01
CA ASN A 154 -29.66 31.34 132.55
C ASN A 154 -30.44 30.88 131.31
N ALA A 155 -31.75 31.14 131.25
CA ALA A 155 -32.56 30.82 130.07
C ALA A 155 -32.04 31.56 128.81
N LEU A 156 -31.73 32.86 128.93
CA LEU A 156 -31.17 33.65 127.84
C LEU A 156 -29.80 33.11 127.36
N LYS A 157 -28.97 32.65 128.29
CA LYS A 157 -27.66 32.04 127.98
C LYS A 157 -27.83 30.77 127.14
N GLU A 158 -28.81 29.93 127.46
CA GLU A 158 -29.11 28.71 126.69
C GLU A 158 -29.66 29.04 125.30
N ASP A 159 -30.56 30.01 125.18
CA ASP A 159 -31.11 30.45 123.89
C ASP A 159 -30.03 30.99 122.95
N MET A 160 -29.11 31.81 123.48
CA MET A 160 -27.95 32.27 122.71
C MET A 160 -27.05 31.11 122.27
N ALA A 161 -26.83 30.11 123.12
CA ALA A 161 -26.05 28.93 122.75
C ALA A 161 -26.73 28.10 121.65
N ARG A 162 -28.06 27.95 121.70
CA ARG A 162 -28.85 27.31 120.64
C ARG A 162 -28.74 28.06 119.32
N SER A 163 -28.93 29.39 119.34
CA SER A 163 -28.82 30.23 118.14
C SER A 163 -27.43 30.17 117.50
N ASN A 164 -26.36 30.20 118.30
CA ASN A 164 -24.99 30.10 117.78
C ASN A 164 -24.70 28.75 117.10
N ARG A 165 -25.25 27.63 117.63
CA ARG A 165 -25.13 26.32 116.96
C ARG A 165 -25.85 26.29 115.61
N LEU A 166 -27.02 26.91 115.51
CA LEU A 166 -27.78 26.98 114.25
C LEU A 166 -27.01 27.78 113.19
N LEU A 167 -26.48 28.95 113.55
CA LEU A 167 -25.67 29.78 112.65
C LEU A 167 -24.41 29.06 112.16
N GLN A 168 -23.74 28.30 113.05
CA GLN A 168 -22.59 27.48 112.65
C GLN A 168 -22.96 26.36 111.67
N SER A 169 -24.13 25.73 111.85
CA SER A 169 -24.63 24.73 110.89
C SER A 169 -24.91 25.35 109.53
N GLN A 170 -25.61 26.49 109.49
CA GLN A 170 -25.94 27.19 108.25
C GLN A 170 -24.68 27.62 107.49
N LYS A 171 -23.66 28.10 108.21
CA LYS A 171 -22.35 28.41 107.62
C LYS A 171 -21.73 27.18 106.94
N ALA A 172 -21.70 26.04 107.62
CA ALA A 172 -21.11 24.81 107.08
C ALA A 172 -21.85 24.28 105.84
N ASP A 173 -23.17 24.44 105.78
CA ASP A 173 -23.97 24.04 104.62
C ASP A 173 -23.71 24.96 103.41
N LEU A 174 -23.59 26.27 103.63
CA LEU A 174 -23.24 27.23 102.57
C LEU A 174 -21.82 27.01 102.02
N GLU A 175 -20.84 26.73 102.89
CA GLU A 175 -19.47 26.42 102.47
C GLU A 175 -19.44 25.20 101.54
N LYS A 176 -20.19 24.14 101.87
CA LYS A 176 -20.33 22.96 100.99
C LYS A 176 -20.95 23.32 99.64
N GLU A 177 -22.00 24.14 99.63
CA GLU A 177 -22.66 24.54 98.39
C GLU A 177 -21.75 25.35 97.46
N VAL A 178 -20.89 26.19 98.03
CA VAL A 178 -19.89 26.95 97.28
C VAL A 178 -18.82 26.03 96.71
N ASP A 179 -18.32 25.07 97.50
CA ASP A 179 -17.35 24.08 97.02
C ASP A 179 -17.91 23.18 95.90
N GLU A 180 -19.18 22.77 96.02
CA GLU A 180 -19.88 22.02 94.97
C GLU A 180 -20.02 22.83 93.68
N GLN A 181 -20.43 24.10 93.76
CA GLN A 181 -20.52 24.96 92.57
C GLN A 181 -19.15 25.24 91.94
N ARG A 182 -18.09 25.42 92.73
CA ARG A 182 -16.73 25.54 92.23
C ARG A 182 -16.28 24.27 91.49
N SER A 183 -16.58 23.10 92.03
CA SER A 183 -16.28 21.81 91.39
C SER A 183 -17.00 21.65 90.04
N LEU A 184 -18.28 22.03 89.98
CA LEU A 184 -19.06 22.00 88.74
C LEU A 184 -18.52 22.99 87.70
N LEU A 185 -18.17 24.21 88.11
CA LEU A 185 -17.59 25.22 87.24
C LEU A 185 -16.29 24.73 86.61
N VAL A 186 -15.36 24.19 87.41
CA VAL A 186 -14.08 23.65 86.90
C VAL A 186 -14.30 22.52 85.89
N LYS A 187 -15.27 21.62 86.13
CA LYS A 187 -15.60 20.54 85.17
C LYS A 187 -16.18 21.08 83.87
N ALA A 188 -17.04 22.10 83.94
CA ALA A 188 -17.61 22.75 82.76
C ALA A 188 -16.53 23.46 81.95
N GLU A 189 -15.64 24.22 82.60
CA GLU A 189 -14.50 24.90 81.96
C GLU A 189 -13.55 23.92 81.28
N ALA A 190 -13.20 22.81 81.93
CA ALA A 190 -12.35 21.76 81.34
C ALA A 190 -12.99 21.15 80.08
N LYS A 191 -14.29 20.86 80.13
CA LYS A 191 -15.03 20.31 78.98
C LYS A 191 -15.13 21.32 77.83
N ALA A 192 -15.35 22.60 78.14
CA ALA A 192 -15.35 23.67 77.14
C ALA A 192 -13.97 23.82 76.47
N ALA A 193 -12.88 23.70 77.22
CA ALA A 193 -11.51 23.75 76.68
C ALA A 193 -11.23 22.56 75.74
N GLU A 194 -11.64 21.35 76.10
CA GLU A 194 -11.50 20.16 75.27
C GLU A 194 -12.24 20.31 73.93
N LEU A 195 -13.50 20.75 73.97
CA LEU A 195 -14.30 20.97 72.77
C LEU A 195 -13.73 22.07 71.86
N ARG A 196 -13.20 23.16 72.44
CA ARG A 196 -12.48 24.19 71.67
C ARG A 196 -11.27 23.60 70.95
N SER A 197 -10.47 22.76 71.63
CA SER A 197 -9.33 22.07 71.01
C SER A 197 -9.76 21.14 69.87
N GLN A 198 -10.89 20.46 70.00
CA GLN A 198 -11.44 19.63 68.92
C GLN A 198 -11.89 20.48 67.72
N ILE A 199 -12.56 21.61 67.96
CA ILE A 199 -12.93 22.56 66.89
C ILE A 199 -11.69 23.04 66.15
N ASP A 200 -10.64 23.48 66.86
CA ASP A 200 -9.39 23.94 66.26
C ASP A 200 -8.72 22.87 65.39
N LYS A 201 -8.75 21.60 65.84
CA LYS A 201 -8.25 20.48 65.04
C LYS A 201 -9.07 20.30 63.77
N THR A 202 -10.41 20.26 63.86
CA THR A 202 -11.27 20.13 62.68
C THR A 202 -11.14 21.30 61.71
N ASP A 203 -10.88 22.52 62.20
CA ASP A 203 -10.66 23.71 61.36
C ASP A 203 -9.34 23.63 60.60
N ARG A 204 -8.27 23.10 61.22
CA ARG A 204 -7.00 22.81 60.53
C ARG A 204 -7.19 21.73 59.46
N ASP A 205 -7.86 20.63 59.81
CA ASP A 205 -8.10 19.50 58.89
C ASP A 205 -8.93 19.95 57.68
N LEU A 206 -10.01 20.72 57.89
CA LEU A 206 -10.82 21.31 56.81
C LEU A 206 -10.01 22.25 55.92
N THR A 207 -9.08 23.02 56.49
CA THR A 207 -8.22 23.93 55.71
C THR A 207 -7.23 23.16 54.85
N SER A 208 -6.64 22.09 55.38
CA SER A 208 -5.77 21.18 54.62
C SER A 208 -6.52 20.49 53.49
N LEU A 209 -7.71 19.95 53.77
CA LEU A 209 -8.54 19.30 52.75
C LEU A 209 -8.93 20.25 51.61
N ARG A 210 -9.23 21.52 51.93
CA ARG A 210 -9.53 22.55 50.92
C ARG A 210 -8.32 22.82 50.03
N LYS A 211 -7.11 22.90 50.61
CA LYS A 211 -5.88 23.09 49.83
C LYS A 211 -5.62 21.91 48.89
N GLU A 212 -5.79 20.68 49.37
CA GLU A 212 -5.67 19.47 48.55
C GLU A 212 -6.71 19.44 47.43
N TYR A 213 -7.96 19.81 47.72
CA TYR A 213 -9.01 19.94 46.70
C TYR A 213 -8.65 20.97 45.63
N ASP A 214 -8.17 22.15 46.01
CA ASP A 214 -7.76 23.20 45.06
C ASP A 214 -6.56 22.76 44.22
N GLN A 215 -5.60 22.04 44.82
CA GLN A 215 -4.46 21.46 44.10
C GLN A 215 -4.93 20.43 43.05
N LEU A 216 -5.73 19.45 43.46
CA LEU A 216 -6.27 18.43 42.55
C LEU A 216 -7.14 19.04 41.44
N ARG A 217 -7.90 20.10 41.75
CA ARG A 217 -8.69 20.82 40.76
C ARG A 217 -7.81 21.49 39.71
N ASN A 218 -6.70 22.10 40.12
CA ASN A 218 -5.75 22.73 39.20
C ASN A 218 -5.03 21.68 38.35
N GLU A 219 -4.57 20.57 38.95
CA GLU A 219 -3.95 19.44 38.22
C GLU A 219 -4.89 18.86 37.16
N LEU A 220 -6.19 18.71 37.48
CA LEU A 220 -7.19 18.24 36.53
C LEU A 220 -7.37 19.21 35.36
N GLU A 221 -7.37 20.52 35.61
CA GLU A 221 -7.51 21.53 34.56
C GLU A 221 -6.26 21.61 33.67
N ASP A 222 -5.07 21.43 34.25
CA ASP A 222 -3.81 21.33 33.53
C ASP A 222 -3.77 20.08 32.62
N GLU A 223 -4.19 18.92 33.13
CA GLU A 223 -4.27 17.69 32.34
C GLU A 223 -5.33 17.77 31.24
N ARG A 224 -6.48 18.41 31.50
CA ARG A 224 -7.48 18.72 30.46
C ARG A 224 -6.91 19.61 29.36
N SER A 225 -6.16 20.63 29.74
CA SER A 225 -5.50 21.56 28.81
C SER A 225 -4.44 20.85 27.98
N ARG A 226 -3.61 20.00 28.60
CA ARG A 226 -2.62 19.15 27.91
C ARG A 226 -3.28 18.18 26.94
N LEU A 227 -4.35 17.50 27.35
CA LEU A 227 -5.06 16.55 26.50
C LEU A 227 -5.68 17.25 25.29
N LYS A 228 -6.28 18.43 25.49
CA LYS A 228 -6.82 19.25 24.41
C LYS A 228 -5.73 19.66 23.42
N GLN A 229 -4.61 20.19 23.92
CA GLN A 229 -3.47 20.58 23.08
C GLN A 229 -2.89 19.39 22.29
N SER A 230 -2.76 18.22 22.93
CA SER A 230 -2.30 16.99 22.28
C SER A 230 -3.27 16.53 21.18
N THR A 231 -4.58 16.61 21.45
CA THR A 231 -5.63 16.26 20.48
C THR A 231 -5.62 17.21 19.29
N ASP A 232 -5.54 18.52 19.54
CA ASP A 232 -5.48 19.55 18.49
C ASP A 232 -4.21 19.38 17.63
N LYS A 233 -3.06 19.12 18.27
CA LYS A 233 -1.80 18.85 17.57
C LYS A 233 -1.91 17.60 16.68
N ARG A 234 -2.41 16.49 17.23
CA ARG A 234 -2.63 15.24 16.48
C ARG A 234 -3.59 15.44 15.32
N GLN A 235 -4.68 16.18 15.52
CA GLN A 235 -5.64 16.49 14.45
C GLN A 235 -4.98 17.31 13.34
N THR A 236 -4.15 18.29 13.72
CA THR A 236 -3.40 19.13 12.77
C THR A 236 -2.38 18.32 11.97
N GLU A 237 -1.69 17.39 12.62
CA GLU A 237 -0.74 16.45 11.99
C GLU A 237 -1.45 15.50 11.01
N ILE A 238 -2.58 14.90 11.41
CA ILE A 238 -3.41 14.04 10.55
C ILE A 238 -3.89 14.83 9.33
N ASN A 239 -4.46 16.02 9.53
CA ASN A 239 -4.94 16.87 8.44
C ASN A 239 -3.81 17.25 7.47
N SER A 240 -2.63 17.58 8.00
CA SER A 240 -1.45 17.90 7.19
C SER A 240 -0.97 16.69 6.38
N SER A 241 -0.95 15.50 6.99
CA SER A 241 -0.60 14.24 6.31
C SER A 241 -1.58 13.91 5.20
N TRP A 242 -2.88 13.96 5.48
CA TRP A 242 -3.93 13.70 4.49
C TRP A 242 -3.90 14.69 3.33
N ASN A 243 -3.62 15.97 3.60
CA ASN A 243 -3.49 16.96 2.55
C ASN A 243 -2.28 16.68 1.65
N ARG A 244 -1.12 16.32 2.24
CA ARG A 244 0.06 15.91 1.46
C ARG A 244 -0.21 14.69 0.58
N GLU A 245 -0.79 13.64 1.15
CA GLU A 245 -1.11 12.42 0.41
C GLU A 245 -2.12 12.70 -0.72
N ARG A 246 -3.13 13.54 -0.46
CA ARG A 246 -4.08 13.99 -1.49
C ARG A 246 -3.37 14.74 -2.62
N ASP A 247 -2.44 15.63 -2.29
CA ASP A 247 -1.69 16.39 -3.29
C ASP A 247 -0.75 15.50 -4.11
N ASP A 248 -0.10 14.52 -3.49
CA ASP A 248 0.76 13.55 -4.18
C ASP A 248 -0.05 12.61 -5.09
N MET A 249 -1.23 12.16 -4.64
CA MET A 249 -2.16 11.44 -5.50
C MET A 249 -2.65 12.31 -6.67
N ARG A 250 -2.95 13.59 -6.44
CA ARG A 250 -3.33 14.53 -7.51
C ARG A 250 -2.21 14.71 -8.54
N ARG A 251 -0.95 14.83 -8.11
CA ARG A 251 0.22 14.87 -9.00
C ARG A 251 0.32 13.59 -9.82
N THR A 252 0.24 12.44 -9.17
CA THR A 252 0.30 11.12 -9.83
C THR A 252 -0.81 10.96 -10.88
N ILE A 253 -2.04 11.37 -10.56
CA ILE A 253 -3.16 11.36 -11.51
C ILE A 253 -2.87 12.26 -12.71
N ASN A 254 -2.32 13.46 -12.49
CA ASN A 254 -1.97 14.36 -13.58
C ASN A 254 -0.84 13.80 -14.46
N ASP A 255 0.19 13.20 -13.86
CA ASP A 255 1.28 12.57 -14.60
C ASP A 255 0.78 11.40 -15.45
N LEU A 256 -0.12 10.58 -14.89
CA LEU A 256 -0.76 9.48 -15.63
C LEU A 256 -1.65 9.99 -16.77
N LYS A 257 -2.41 11.07 -16.56
CA LYS A 257 -3.20 11.72 -17.63
C LYS A 257 -2.30 12.21 -18.76
N ASN A 258 -1.24 12.94 -18.43
CA ASN A 258 -0.26 13.41 -19.41
C ASN A 258 0.37 12.23 -20.18
N ARG A 259 0.66 11.11 -19.48
CA ARG A 259 1.20 9.91 -20.11
C ARG A 259 0.20 9.24 -21.06
N ILE A 260 -1.07 9.19 -20.69
CA ILE A 260 -2.16 8.68 -21.55
C ILE A 260 -2.26 9.54 -22.80
N GLU A 261 -2.26 10.87 -22.67
CA GLU A 261 -2.31 11.79 -23.81
C GLU A 261 -1.12 11.59 -24.76
N GLN A 262 0.10 11.45 -24.22
CA GLN A 262 1.29 11.14 -25.02
C GLN A 262 1.16 9.81 -25.78
N LEU A 263 0.71 8.75 -25.10
CA LEU A 263 0.53 7.44 -25.72
C LEU A 263 -0.57 7.47 -26.79
N GLN A 264 -1.68 8.17 -26.54
CA GLN A 264 -2.75 8.36 -27.52
C GLN A 264 -2.24 9.09 -28.77
N HIS A 265 -1.43 10.13 -28.59
CA HIS A 265 -0.81 10.85 -29.71
C HIS A 265 0.11 9.91 -30.52
N GLN A 266 0.95 9.12 -29.82
CA GLN A 266 1.84 8.15 -30.44
C GLN A 266 1.09 7.05 -31.21
N VAL A 267 -0.01 6.53 -30.66
CA VAL A 267 -0.87 5.56 -31.36
C VAL A 267 -1.47 6.18 -32.62
N THR A 268 -1.98 7.40 -32.53
CA THR A 268 -2.57 8.12 -33.67
C THR A 268 -1.53 8.35 -34.78
N GLU A 269 -0.30 8.74 -34.40
CA GLU A 269 0.79 8.93 -35.36
C GLU A 269 1.23 7.60 -35.99
N ASN A 270 1.35 6.54 -35.20
CA ASN A 270 1.65 5.20 -35.71
C ASN A 270 0.56 4.68 -36.65
N GLU A 271 -0.71 4.92 -36.36
CA GLU A 271 -1.84 4.54 -37.20
C GLU A 271 -1.79 5.29 -38.53
N LYS A 272 -1.53 6.61 -38.52
CA LYS A 272 -1.29 7.39 -39.75
C LYS A 272 -0.14 6.82 -40.57
N MET A 273 1.01 6.55 -39.92
CA MET A 273 2.17 5.97 -40.57
C MET A 273 1.89 4.59 -41.16
N PHE A 274 1.08 3.77 -40.48
CA PHE A 274 0.66 2.46 -40.95
C PHE A 274 -0.26 2.59 -42.18
N ILE A 275 -1.29 3.44 -42.11
CA ILE A 275 -2.20 3.73 -43.23
C ILE A 275 -1.42 4.25 -44.44
N GLU A 276 -0.47 5.17 -44.24
CA GLU A 276 0.37 5.68 -45.31
C GLU A 276 1.26 4.59 -45.94
N LYS A 277 1.91 3.75 -45.12
CA LYS A 277 2.71 2.62 -45.62
C LYS A 277 1.85 1.62 -46.38
N GLU A 278 0.67 1.29 -45.86
CA GLU A 278 -0.27 0.39 -46.50
C GLU A 278 -0.76 0.96 -47.84
N SER A 279 -1.11 2.25 -47.87
CA SER A 279 -1.49 2.96 -49.09
C SER A 279 -0.37 2.95 -50.14
N ARG A 280 0.87 3.25 -49.74
CA ARG A 280 2.05 3.17 -50.63
C ARG A 280 2.25 1.77 -51.19
N LEU A 281 2.17 0.73 -50.34
CA LEU A 281 2.29 -0.65 -50.79
C LEU A 281 1.17 -1.01 -51.79
N ARG A 282 -0.08 -0.64 -51.50
CA ARG A 282 -1.21 -0.85 -52.42
C ARG A 282 -0.98 -0.15 -53.76
N GLU A 283 -0.49 1.08 -53.75
CA GLU A 283 -0.13 1.86 -54.95
C GLU A 283 1.00 1.16 -55.74
N GLU A 284 2.06 0.71 -55.06
CA GLU A 284 3.16 -0.04 -55.68
C GLU A 284 2.71 -1.36 -56.29
N PHE A 285 1.87 -2.13 -55.58
CA PHE A 285 1.29 -3.37 -56.11
C PHE A 285 0.41 -3.09 -57.32
N LYS A 286 -0.39 -2.02 -57.28
CA LYS A 286 -1.21 -1.58 -58.42
C LYS A 286 -0.33 -1.24 -59.62
N ARG A 287 0.73 -0.44 -59.44
CA ARG A 287 1.70 -0.11 -60.49
C ARG A 287 2.41 -1.35 -61.04
N LYS A 288 2.86 -2.27 -60.18
CA LYS A 288 3.47 -3.54 -60.60
C LYS A 288 2.52 -4.39 -61.43
N LYS A 289 1.25 -4.48 -61.00
CA LYS A 289 0.20 -5.19 -61.75
C LYS A 289 -0.05 -4.54 -63.11
N GLU A 290 -0.18 -3.22 -63.17
CA GLU A 290 -0.37 -2.46 -64.41
C GLU A 290 0.83 -2.61 -65.35
N ASN A 291 2.05 -2.56 -64.83
CA ASN A 291 3.28 -2.80 -65.59
C ASN A 291 3.34 -4.22 -66.14
N ALA A 292 3.07 -5.23 -65.32
CA ALA A 292 3.06 -6.62 -65.76
C ALA A 292 1.99 -6.89 -66.84
N VAL A 293 0.80 -6.28 -66.71
CA VAL A 293 -0.25 -6.36 -67.73
C VAL A 293 0.19 -5.68 -69.02
N ARG A 294 0.83 -4.51 -68.94
CA ARG A 294 1.36 -3.80 -70.10
C ARG A 294 2.48 -4.59 -70.79
N GLU A 295 3.46 -5.10 -70.05
CA GLU A 295 4.53 -5.95 -70.60
C GLU A 295 3.97 -7.22 -71.23
N ALA A 296 2.96 -7.85 -70.64
CA ALA A 296 2.30 -9.00 -71.22
C ALA A 296 1.56 -8.66 -72.52
N ARG A 297 0.95 -7.48 -72.60
CA ARG A 297 0.35 -6.97 -73.84
C ARG A 297 1.41 -6.69 -74.90
N GLU A 298 2.47 -5.96 -74.56
CA GLU A 298 3.57 -5.65 -75.49
C GLU A 298 4.24 -6.93 -76.01
N LYS A 299 4.50 -7.92 -75.13
CA LYS A 299 5.02 -9.23 -75.53
C LYS A 299 4.02 -10.01 -76.39
N GLY A 300 2.73 -9.94 -76.05
CA GLY A 300 1.66 -10.56 -76.84
C GLY A 300 1.51 -9.93 -78.23
N GLU A 301 1.61 -8.60 -78.33
CA GLU A 301 1.61 -7.85 -79.59
C GLU A 301 2.85 -8.16 -80.42
N ALA A 302 4.04 -8.17 -79.81
CA ALA A 302 5.28 -8.56 -80.50
C ALA A 302 5.24 -10.02 -80.99
N ALA A 303 4.68 -10.94 -80.21
CA ALA A 303 4.48 -12.33 -80.63
C ALA A 303 3.46 -12.45 -81.76
N LEU A 304 2.38 -11.66 -81.74
CA LEU A 304 1.43 -11.58 -82.84
C LEU A 304 2.06 -11.01 -84.11
N GLU A 305 2.95 -10.02 -83.99
CA GLU A 305 3.65 -9.43 -85.11
C GLU A 305 4.67 -10.40 -85.70
N LEU A 306 5.42 -11.11 -84.87
CA LEU A 306 6.27 -12.24 -85.30
C LEU A 306 5.44 -13.32 -86.00
N ALA A 307 4.30 -13.72 -85.44
CA ALA A 307 3.42 -14.70 -86.06
C ALA A 307 2.86 -14.23 -87.41
N ARG A 308 2.58 -12.93 -87.56
CA ARG A 308 2.18 -12.33 -88.85
C ARG A 308 3.33 -12.31 -89.85
N GLU A 309 4.56 -12.03 -89.41
CA GLU A 309 5.75 -12.09 -90.27
C GLU A 309 6.04 -13.54 -90.69
N ASP A 310 5.91 -14.51 -89.78
CA ASP A 310 6.01 -15.94 -90.07
C ASP A 310 4.91 -16.40 -91.03
N GLU A 311 3.67 -15.94 -90.85
CA GLU A 311 2.55 -16.19 -91.78
C GLU A 311 2.88 -15.63 -93.17
N LYS A 312 3.46 -14.44 -93.25
CA LYS A 312 3.89 -13.81 -94.51
C LYS A 312 5.04 -14.56 -95.16
N ILE A 313 6.04 -15.01 -94.40
CA ILE A 313 7.13 -15.87 -94.88
C ILE A 313 6.56 -17.19 -95.40
N ALA A 314 5.64 -17.81 -94.66
CA ALA A 314 4.98 -19.06 -95.06
C ALA A 314 4.17 -18.86 -96.35
N LYS A 315 3.39 -17.78 -96.47
CA LYS A 315 2.68 -17.41 -97.71
C LYS A 315 3.64 -17.23 -98.89
N ASN A 316 4.74 -16.51 -98.69
CA ASN A 316 5.76 -16.33 -99.72
C ASN A 316 6.38 -17.68 -100.13
N LYS A 317 6.65 -18.56 -99.16
CA LYS A 317 7.23 -19.88 -99.43
C LYS A 317 6.25 -20.83 -100.11
N VAL A 318 4.96 -20.76 -99.77
CA VAL A 318 3.89 -21.46 -100.49
C VAL A 318 3.81 -20.95 -101.92
N GLN A 319 3.88 -19.62 -102.15
CA GLN A 319 3.90 -19.05 -103.49
C GLN A 319 5.14 -19.48 -104.29
N GLU A 320 6.34 -19.41 -103.70
CA GLU A 320 7.56 -19.90 -104.36
C GLU A 320 7.50 -21.39 -104.70
N LEU A 321 6.92 -22.21 -103.81
CA LEU A 321 6.74 -23.63 -104.05
C LEU A 321 5.69 -23.88 -105.14
N ALA A 322 4.62 -23.09 -105.19
CA ALA A 322 3.63 -23.12 -106.27
C ALA A 322 4.27 -22.75 -107.61
N ASP A 323 5.05 -21.67 -107.67
CA ASP A 323 5.77 -21.25 -108.88
C ASP A 323 6.81 -22.30 -109.33
N LYS A 324 7.48 -22.98 -108.39
CA LYS A 324 8.38 -24.10 -108.67
C LYS A 324 7.64 -25.32 -109.18
N LEU A 325 6.48 -25.64 -108.60
CA LEU A 325 5.59 -26.70 -109.06
C LEU A 325 5.11 -26.41 -110.47
N GLU A 326 4.68 -25.19 -110.77
CA GLU A 326 4.25 -24.79 -112.11
C GLU A 326 5.40 -24.89 -113.13
N LYS A 327 6.62 -24.48 -112.75
CA LYS A 327 7.81 -24.66 -113.59
C LYS A 327 8.15 -26.14 -113.83
N LEU A 328 8.02 -26.98 -112.80
CA LEU A 328 8.25 -28.43 -112.93
C LEU A 328 7.15 -29.10 -113.75
N GLU A 329 5.89 -28.72 -113.57
CA GLU A 329 4.77 -29.19 -114.38
C GLU A 329 4.96 -28.79 -115.84
N ASN A 330 5.35 -27.54 -116.13
CA ASN A 330 5.65 -27.10 -117.49
C ASN A 330 6.85 -27.83 -118.08
N SER A 331 7.93 -28.03 -117.31
CA SER A 331 9.09 -28.82 -117.75
C SER A 331 8.74 -30.29 -118.02
N LEU A 332 7.86 -30.87 -117.19
CA LEU A 332 7.36 -32.23 -117.36
C LEU A 332 6.44 -32.32 -118.58
N ARG A 333 5.59 -31.31 -118.81
CA ARG A 333 4.70 -31.21 -119.98
C ARG A 333 5.52 -31.09 -121.25
N GLU A 334 6.52 -30.22 -121.29
CA GLU A 334 7.48 -30.09 -122.40
C GLU A 334 8.29 -31.37 -122.63
N SER A 335 8.75 -32.03 -121.56
CA SER A 335 9.49 -33.31 -121.65
C SER A 335 8.59 -34.43 -122.16
N ALA A 336 7.35 -34.51 -121.70
CA ALA A 336 6.36 -35.46 -122.20
C ALA A 336 6.00 -35.20 -123.66
N GLU A 337 5.92 -33.93 -124.06
CA GLU A 337 5.64 -33.53 -125.44
C GLU A 337 6.84 -33.77 -126.37
N LYS A 338 8.07 -33.54 -125.88
CA LYS A 338 9.32 -33.99 -126.54
C LYS A 338 9.38 -35.50 -126.69
N SER A 339 9.02 -36.24 -125.65
CA SER A 339 8.97 -37.70 -125.68
C SER A 339 7.90 -38.21 -126.65
N ARG A 340 6.75 -37.54 -126.75
CA ARG A 340 5.73 -37.83 -127.78
C ARG A 340 6.24 -37.51 -129.19
N LYS A 341 6.94 -36.40 -129.40
CA LYS A 341 7.55 -36.05 -130.70
C LYS A 341 8.59 -37.08 -131.11
N ILE A 342 9.53 -37.43 -130.23
CA ILE A 342 10.55 -38.46 -130.46
C ILE A 342 9.89 -39.82 -130.74
N ALA A 343 8.85 -40.20 -130.00
CA ALA A 343 8.12 -41.45 -130.27
C ALA A 343 7.38 -41.44 -131.62
N SER A 344 6.88 -40.28 -132.05
CA SER A 344 6.23 -40.11 -133.36
C SER A 344 7.24 -40.10 -134.50
N GLU A 345 8.41 -39.48 -134.32
CA GLU A 345 9.54 -39.48 -135.25
C GLU A 345 10.13 -40.87 -135.38
N HIS A 346 10.36 -41.59 -134.28
CA HIS A 346 10.79 -42.99 -134.32
C HIS A 346 9.78 -43.91 -135.03
N ARG A 347 8.46 -43.67 -134.89
CA ARG A 347 7.47 -44.42 -135.68
C ARG A 347 7.57 -44.09 -137.17
N ARG A 348 7.80 -42.82 -137.51
CA ARG A 348 7.92 -42.36 -138.90
C ARG A 348 9.20 -42.87 -139.57
N GLU A 349 10.34 -42.76 -138.89
CA GLU A 349 11.61 -43.35 -139.32
C GLU A 349 11.51 -44.88 -139.43
N LYS A 350 10.87 -45.57 -138.48
CA LYS A 350 10.70 -47.03 -138.55
C LYS A 350 9.84 -47.45 -139.75
N GLU A 351 8.90 -46.62 -140.18
CA GLU A 351 8.09 -46.84 -141.39
C GLU A 351 8.90 -46.53 -142.67
N GLU A 352 9.71 -45.47 -142.65
CA GLU A 352 10.61 -45.08 -143.75
C GLU A 352 11.71 -46.12 -143.97
N TRP A 353 12.39 -46.59 -142.92
CA TRP A 353 13.36 -47.70 -143.00
C TRP A 353 12.72 -49.02 -143.43
N ARG A 354 11.42 -49.22 -143.17
CA ARG A 354 10.71 -50.40 -143.67
C ARG A 354 10.46 -50.28 -145.17
N LYS A 355 10.00 -49.12 -145.65
CA LYS A 355 9.83 -48.84 -147.08
C LYS A 355 11.15 -48.87 -147.86
N GLU A 356 12.22 -48.33 -147.30
CA GLU A 356 13.55 -48.35 -147.92
C GLU A 356 14.07 -49.77 -148.08
N ARG A 357 13.88 -50.61 -147.06
CA ARG A 357 14.21 -52.03 -147.12
C ARG A 357 13.39 -52.78 -148.17
N ASP A 358 12.08 -52.56 -148.21
CA ASP A 358 11.19 -53.22 -149.19
C ASP A 358 11.52 -52.79 -150.64
N ASN A 359 11.94 -51.53 -150.83
CA ASN A 359 12.43 -51.01 -152.11
C ASN A 359 13.77 -51.65 -152.50
N LEU A 360 14.74 -51.73 -151.57
CA LEU A 360 16.03 -52.36 -151.81
C LEU A 360 15.90 -53.87 -152.06
N GLU A 361 14.99 -54.57 -151.37
CA GLU A 361 14.68 -55.98 -151.63
C GLU A 361 14.05 -56.18 -153.02
N SER A 362 13.19 -55.25 -153.47
CA SER A 362 12.62 -55.26 -154.82
C SER A 362 13.67 -54.97 -155.90
N GLU A 363 14.59 -54.04 -155.68
CA GLU A 363 15.70 -53.74 -156.58
C GLU A 363 16.68 -54.94 -156.68
N ILE A 364 17.02 -55.56 -155.55
CA ILE A 364 17.86 -56.77 -155.53
C ILE A 364 17.18 -57.91 -156.29
N HIS A 365 15.87 -58.12 -156.09
CA HIS A 365 15.14 -59.16 -156.83
C HIS A 365 15.06 -58.88 -158.34
N ALA A 366 14.89 -57.62 -158.74
CA ALA A 366 14.90 -57.23 -160.15
C ALA A 366 16.29 -57.43 -160.78
N GLU A 367 17.36 -57.11 -160.05
CA GLU A 367 18.73 -57.22 -160.53
C GLU A 367 19.22 -58.68 -160.58
N VAL A 368 18.79 -59.53 -159.65
CA VAL A 368 18.99 -60.99 -159.71
C VAL A 368 18.28 -61.59 -160.93
N LYS A 369 17.04 -61.19 -161.22
CA LYS A 369 16.31 -61.63 -162.43
C LYS A 369 17.00 -61.19 -163.72
N LYS A 370 17.59 -59.99 -163.75
CA LYS A 370 18.38 -59.49 -164.87
C LYS A 370 19.67 -60.29 -165.06
N ARG A 371 20.39 -60.58 -163.97
CA ARG A 371 21.61 -61.41 -163.99
C ARG A 371 21.33 -62.81 -164.50
N GLU A 372 20.34 -63.51 -163.95
CA GLU A 372 20.00 -64.87 -164.39
C GLU A 372 19.59 -64.93 -165.87
N LYS A 373 18.95 -63.89 -166.40
CA LYS A 373 18.62 -63.80 -167.83
C LYS A 373 19.87 -63.61 -168.68
N SER A 374 20.77 -62.71 -168.29
CA SER A 374 22.05 -62.49 -168.99
C SER A 374 22.99 -63.70 -168.91
N GLU A 375 22.92 -64.48 -167.84
CA GLU A 375 23.74 -65.67 -167.62
C GLU A 375 23.28 -66.84 -168.50
N ARG A 376 21.96 -67.05 -168.64
CA ARG A 376 21.39 -68.02 -169.60
C ARG A 376 21.69 -67.67 -171.06
N ASP A 377 21.62 -66.38 -171.42
CA ASP A 377 21.97 -65.92 -172.77
C ASP A 377 23.47 -66.09 -173.06
N SER A 378 24.33 -65.91 -172.05
CA SER A 378 25.79 -66.11 -172.13
C SER A 378 26.16 -67.59 -172.27
N GLU A 379 25.49 -68.49 -171.55
CA GLU A 379 25.70 -69.94 -171.65
C GLU A 379 25.27 -70.50 -173.01
N GLN A 380 24.18 -69.99 -173.61
CA GLN A 380 23.79 -70.35 -174.97
C GLN A 380 24.80 -69.87 -176.02
N LEU A 381 25.37 -68.68 -175.84
CA LEU A 381 26.41 -68.14 -176.72
C LEU A 381 27.71 -68.95 -176.62
N LEU A 382 28.07 -69.38 -175.41
CA LEU A 382 29.24 -70.24 -175.16
C LEU A 382 29.11 -71.61 -175.81
N LYS A 383 27.92 -72.24 -175.75
CA LYS A 383 27.67 -73.51 -176.46
C LYS A 383 27.81 -73.38 -177.99
N GLN A 384 27.32 -72.28 -178.58
CA GLN A 384 27.51 -72.03 -180.01
C GLN A 384 28.99 -71.81 -180.36
N LYS A 385 29.73 -71.11 -179.51
CA LYS A 385 31.18 -70.91 -179.67
C LYS A 385 31.98 -72.20 -179.55
N GLU A 386 31.58 -73.12 -178.68
CA GLU A 386 32.22 -74.43 -178.54
C GLU A 386 32.02 -75.32 -179.77
N GLU A 387 30.85 -75.29 -180.42
CA GLU A 387 30.61 -75.99 -181.69
C GLU A 387 31.43 -75.40 -182.86
N GLU A 388 31.57 -74.07 -182.94
CA GLU A 388 32.45 -73.41 -183.92
C GLU A 388 33.93 -73.81 -183.75
N VAL A 389 34.40 -73.92 -182.50
CA VAL A 389 35.78 -74.30 -182.20
C VAL A 389 36.05 -75.77 -182.53
N LEU A 390 35.07 -76.66 -182.35
CA LEU A 390 35.20 -78.06 -182.74
C LEU A 390 35.38 -78.19 -184.26
N LEU A 391 34.53 -77.50 -185.04
CA LEU A 391 34.60 -77.45 -186.50
C LEU A 391 35.92 -76.83 -187.00
N SER A 392 36.43 -75.82 -186.30
CA SER A 392 37.72 -75.19 -186.64
C SER A 392 38.90 -76.11 -186.33
N LYS A 393 38.86 -76.89 -185.26
CA LYS A 393 39.91 -77.86 -184.92
C LYS A 393 40.00 -79.00 -185.94
N GLU A 394 38.87 -79.50 -186.42
CA GLU A 394 38.86 -80.53 -187.47
C GLU A 394 39.46 -80.02 -188.79
N ARG A 395 39.24 -78.74 -189.14
CA ARG A 395 39.91 -78.08 -190.28
C ARG A 395 41.41 -77.93 -190.08
N VAL A 396 41.87 -77.55 -188.90
CA VAL A 396 43.31 -77.40 -188.60
C VAL A 396 44.02 -78.75 -188.75
N VAL A 397 43.44 -79.84 -188.25
CA VAL A 397 44.03 -81.19 -188.37
C VAL A 397 44.10 -81.65 -189.84
N ALA A 398 43.16 -81.23 -190.69
CA ALA A 398 43.22 -81.48 -192.13
C ALA A 398 44.37 -80.71 -192.81
N ILE A 399 44.52 -79.43 -192.47
CA ILE A 399 45.57 -78.54 -193.00
C ILE A 399 46.96 -78.98 -192.54
N GLU A 400 47.13 -79.39 -191.28
CA GLU A 400 48.43 -79.83 -190.76
C GLU A 400 48.91 -81.15 -191.41
N ARG A 401 47.99 -82.04 -191.79
CA ARG A 401 48.33 -83.26 -192.54
C ARG A 401 48.74 -82.97 -193.98
N GLU A 402 48.24 -81.89 -194.56
CA GLU A 402 48.60 -81.42 -195.90
C GLU A 402 49.94 -80.67 -195.88
N GLN A 403 50.17 -79.86 -194.84
CA GLN A 403 51.44 -79.17 -194.60
C GLN A 403 52.61 -80.14 -194.42
N ARG A 404 52.43 -81.24 -193.69
CA ARG A 404 53.45 -82.29 -193.57
C ARG A 404 53.76 -83.02 -194.88
N ARG A 405 52.86 -83.02 -195.87
CA ARG A 405 53.14 -83.56 -197.21
C ARG A 405 53.93 -82.57 -198.06
N MET A 406 53.58 -81.28 -198.02
CA MET A 406 54.31 -80.24 -198.75
C MET A 406 55.72 -79.98 -198.18
N GLN A 407 55.91 -80.16 -196.87
CA GLN A 407 57.21 -79.94 -196.24
C GLN A 407 58.23 -81.05 -196.52
N MET A 408 57.79 -82.27 -196.82
CA MET A 408 58.65 -83.30 -197.44
C MET A 408 58.99 -82.96 -198.90
N GLN A 409 58.10 -82.31 -199.66
CA GLN A 409 58.44 -81.88 -201.03
C GLN A 409 59.45 -80.72 -201.07
N LEU A 410 59.60 -80.00 -199.94
CA LEU A 410 60.67 -79.04 -199.71
C LEU A 410 61.98 -79.70 -199.24
N GLU A 411 62.00 -81.01 -198.91
CA GLU A 411 63.25 -81.79 -198.74
C GLU A 411 64.23 -81.48 -199.87
N GLU A 412 63.79 -81.65 -201.10
CA GLU A 412 64.72 -81.98 -202.17
C GLU A 412 65.30 -80.73 -202.83
N VAL A 413 64.70 -79.56 -202.58
CA VAL A 413 65.13 -78.28 -203.16
C VAL A 413 66.31 -77.66 -202.40
N ASP A 414 66.31 -77.70 -201.06
CA ASP A 414 67.41 -77.12 -200.25
C ASP A 414 68.71 -77.95 -200.36
N SER A 415 68.57 -79.26 -200.56
CA SER A 415 69.65 -80.17 -200.92
C SER A 415 70.25 -79.93 -202.32
N LEU A 416 69.61 -79.10 -203.16
CA LEU A 416 70.08 -78.64 -204.48
C LEU A 416 70.56 -77.18 -204.49
N GLN A 417 70.19 -76.36 -203.48
CA GLN A 417 70.77 -75.03 -203.18
C GLN A 417 72.04 -75.08 -202.31
N GLN A 418 72.39 -76.27 -201.84
CA GLN A 418 73.64 -76.89 -202.28
C GLN A 418 74.49 -76.04 -203.20
N LYS A 419 75.79 -76.20 -203.01
CA LYS A 419 76.78 -76.28 -204.10
C LYS A 419 77.01 -75.02 -204.92
N VAL A 420 76.04 -74.12 -205.06
CA VAL A 420 76.16 -72.82 -205.72
C VAL A 420 76.91 -71.88 -204.77
N LYS A 421 76.58 -71.84 -203.47
CA LYS A 421 77.25 -70.94 -202.51
C LYS A 421 78.72 -71.26 -202.22
N LEU A 422 79.11 -72.52 -202.41
CA LEU A 422 80.51 -72.95 -202.33
C LEU A 422 81.29 -72.69 -203.64
N MET A 423 80.60 -72.41 -204.76
CA MET A 423 81.20 -71.87 -205.98
C MET A 423 81.14 -70.33 -206.03
N GLU A 424 80.23 -69.73 -205.25
CA GLU A 424 80.17 -68.30 -204.99
C GLU A 424 81.25 -67.85 -204.00
N GLN A 425 82.46 -68.08 -204.47
CA GLN A 425 83.31 -66.92 -204.64
C GLN A 425 84.05 -66.56 -203.34
N ASP A 426 85.23 -67.13 -203.08
CA ASP A 426 86.25 -67.65 -204.01
C ASP A 426 86.58 -66.75 -205.24
N ALA A 427 85.77 -65.71 -205.49
CA ALA A 427 86.01 -64.59 -206.38
C ALA A 427 86.05 -63.28 -205.59
N ASP A 428 85.45 -63.20 -204.40
CA ASP A 428 85.57 -62.00 -203.55
C ASP A 428 86.94 -61.92 -202.85
N ARG A 429 87.58 -63.07 -202.62
CA ARG A 429 89.03 -63.15 -202.32
C ARG A 429 89.93 -62.54 -203.41
N MET A 430 89.42 -62.32 -204.64
CA MET A 430 90.19 -61.75 -205.75
C MET A 430 89.87 -60.29 -206.03
N LYS A 431 88.87 -59.71 -205.34
CA LYS A 431 88.42 -58.36 -205.68
C LYS A 431 89.22 -57.27 -204.99
N ASP A 432 89.10 -57.06 -203.68
CA ASP A 432 89.44 -55.71 -203.20
C ASP A 432 90.79 -55.59 -202.46
N GLU A 433 91.65 -56.60 -202.67
CA GLU A 433 93.10 -56.38 -202.89
C GLU A 433 93.37 -55.28 -203.95
N TYR A 434 92.37 -54.90 -204.76
CA TYR A 434 92.38 -53.76 -205.68
C TYR A 434 92.16 -52.38 -205.01
N ASP A 435 91.40 -52.28 -203.91
CA ASP A 435 91.04 -50.98 -203.32
C ASP A 435 92.06 -50.45 -202.30
N HIS A 436 92.96 -51.32 -201.84
CA HIS A 436 94.14 -50.95 -201.06
C HIS A 436 95.09 -49.97 -201.80
N LEU A 437 94.88 -49.72 -203.10
CA LEU A 437 95.72 -48.88 -203.96
C LEU A 437 95.08 -47.53 -204.33
N THR A 438 93.77 -47.37 -204.19
CA THR A 438 93.06 -46.25 -204.80
C THR A 438 92.89 -45.10 -203.82
N ALA A 439 93.96 -44.36 -203.68
CA ALA A 439 93.83 -42.91 -203.63
C ALA A 439 93.30 -42.36 -202.29
N LYS A 440 94.16 -42.04 -201.32
CA LYS A 440 95.55 -41.51 -201.44
C LYS A 440 95.71 -40.29 -202.35
N VAL A 441 94.67 -39.79 -203.03
CA VAL A 441 94.86 -38.75 -204.06
C VAL A 441 94.02 -37.49 -203.85
N SER A 442 92.75 -37.56 -203.45
CA SER A 442 91.85 -36.54 -204.03
C SER A 442 91.00 -35.70 -203.07
N VAL A 443 91.37 -35.60 -201.79
CA VAL A 443 91.08 -34.38 -201.00
C VAL A 443 91.86 -33.17 -201.55
N SER A 444 92.75 -33.37 -202.52
CA SER A 444 93.44 -32.28 -203.22
C SER A 444 92.58 -31.47 -204.20
N PHE A 445 91.35 -31.84 -204.57
CA PHE A 445 90.69 -31.16 -205.71
C PHE A 445 89.17 -31.03 -205.62
N ALA A 446 88.69 -30.12 -204.77
CA ALA A 446 87.41 -29.44 -204.97
C ALA A 446 87.48 -27.99 -204.45
N ALA A 447 88.33 -27.16 -205.06
CA ALA A 447 88.15 -25.71 -205.14
C ALA A 447 89.13 -25.10 -206.17
N ARG A 448 88.79 -25.19 -207.45
CA ARG A 448 89.02 -24.09 -208.39
C ARG A 448 87.71 -23.30 -208.40
N GLU A 449 87.72 -22.04 -207.92
CA GLU A 449 86.97 -20.88 -208.46
C GLU A 449 86.86 -19.69 -207.47
N ASN A 450 87.94 -18.90 -207.40
CA ASN A 450 87.83 -17.44 -207.46
C ASN A 450 88.81 -16.96 -208.57
N CYS A 451 88.42 -15.87 -209.21
CA CYS A 451 88.83 -15.27 -210.50
C CYS A 451 90.27 -15.39 -210.99
N SER A 452 90.43 -15.22 -212.33
CA SER A 452 91.59 -14.58 -212.95
C SER A 452 92.95 -15.29 -212.75
N LYS A 453 93.94 -14.87 -213.54
CA LYS A 453 95.34 -15.34 -213.55
C LYS A 453 95.56 -16.87 -213.68
N VAL A 454 95.17 -17.61 -214.70
CA VAL A 454 94.61 -17.38 -216.04
C VAL A 454 93.86 -18.67 -216.37
#